data_AF-A0A3P3E518-F1
#
_entry.id   AF-A0A3P3E518-F1
#
_cell.length_a   1.000
_cell.length_b   1.000
_cell.length_c   1.000
_cell.angle_alpha   90.00
_cell.angle_beta   90.00
_cell.angle_gamma   90.00
#
_symmetry.space_group_name_H-M   'P 1'
#
loop_
_entity.id
_entity.type
_entity.pdbx_description
1 polymer ?
#
loop_
_entity_poly.entity_id
_entity_poly.type
_entity_poly.pdbx_seq_one_letter_code
_entity_poly.pdbx_strand_id
1 'polypeptide(L)' 'MSIKATPTAGAKLLTPTDHTLVMIDFQSQMAFATHSIDAVNLRNNAALVAQAAAGFKVP' A
#
# COMPACT_ATOMS: atom_id res chain seq x y z
N MET A 1 -12.23 -12.46 -39.28
CA MET A 1 -11.24 -12.30 -38.19
C MET A 1 -11.93 -11.58 -37.05
N SER A 2 -11.97 -12.16 -35.85
CA SER A 2 -12.63 -11.54 -34.68
C SER A 2 -11.67 -10.55 -34.03
N ILE A 3 -12.10 -9.29 -33.90
CA ILE A 3 -11.38 -8.26 -33.14
C ILE A 3 -11.54 -8.56 -31.65
N LYS A 4 -10.47 -9.01 -30.99
CA LYS A 4 -10.44 -9.29 -29.54
C LYS A 4 -9.89 -8.07 -28.81
N ALA A 5 -10.76 -7.34 -28.10
CA ALA A 5 -10.32 -6.29 -27.18
C ALA A 5 -9.56 -6.91 -26.00
N THR A 6 -8.40 -6.35 -25.65
CA THR A 6 -7.61 -6.73 -24.46
C THR A 6 -7.57 -5.57 -23.47
N PRO A 7 -7.93 -5.78 -22.19
CA PRO A 7 -7.81 -4.74 -21.19
C PRO A 7 -6.33 -4.42 -20.97
N THR A 8 -5.96 -3.16 -21.16
CA THR A 8 -4.60 -2.66 -20.91
C THR A 8 -4.62 -1.85 -19.63
N ALA A 9 -3.70 -2.14 -18.71
CA ALA A 9 -3.56 -1.37 -17.47
C ALA A 9 -3.19 0.09 -17.78
N GLY A 10 -3.69 1.02 -16.97
CA GLY A 10 -3.33 2.43 -17.11
C GLY A 10 -1.83 2.63 -16.92
N ALA A 11 -1.22 3.52 -17.71
CA ALA A 11 0.23 3.72 -17.74
C ALA A 11 0.87 4.16 -16.40
N LYS A 12 0.06 4.57 -15.42
CA LYS A 12 0.51 5.00 -14.07
C LYS A 12 0.11 4.02 -12.97
N LEU A 13 -0.42 2.85 -13.32
CA LEU A 13 -0.76 1.84 -12.33
C LEU A 13 0.52 1.20 -11.80
N LEU A 14 0.66 1.14 -10.47
CA LEU A 14 1.80 0.49 -9.83
C LEU A 14 1.77 -1.02 -10.06
N THR A 15 2.94 -1.60 -10.28
CA THR A 15 3.17 -3.04 -10.32
C THR A 15 4.06 -3.45 -9.15
N PRO A 16 4.00 -4.70 -8.66
CA PRO A 16 4.83 -5.11 -7.51
C PRO A 16 6.35 -4.93 -7.70
N THR A 17 6.81 -4.70 -8.93
CA THR A 17 8.22 -4.58 -9.30
C THR A 17 8.69 -3.15 -9.56
N ASP A 18 7.81 -2.15 -9.49
CA ASP A 18 8.13 -0.74 -9.81
C ASP A 18 7.96 0.24 -8.64
N HIS A 19 7.71 -0.26 -7.43
CA HIS A 19 7.62 0.54 -6.22
C HIS A 19 8.14 -0.23 -4.99
N THR A 20 8.26 0.49 -3.89
CA THR A 20 8.67 -0.03 -2.58
C THR A 20 7.81 0.60 -1.49
N LEU A 21 7.56 -0.15 -0.42
CA LEU A 21 6.90 0.35 0.78
C LEU A 21 7.94 0.87 1.77
N VAL A 22 7.89 2.17 2.08
CA VAL A 22 8.73 2.76 3.13
C VAL A 22 7.86 3.17 4.30
N MET A 23 8.05 2.51 5.45
CA MET A 23 7.36 2.83 6.71
C MET A 23 8.24 3.73 7.58
N ILE A 24 7.99 5.04 7.52
CA ILE A 24 8.77 6.04 8.25
C ILE A 24 8.22 6.18 9.68
N ASP A 25 9.13 6.18 10.66
CA ASP A 25 8.84 6.36 12.08
C ASP A 25 7.70 5.45 12.60
N PHE A 26 7.64 4.21 12.09
CA PHE A 26 6.62 3.23 12.45
C PHE A 26 6.89 2.55 13.81
N GLN A 27 7.11 3.38 14.83
CA GLN A 27 7.34 2.97 16.20
C GLN A 27 6.06 3.23 17.02
N SER A 28 5.78 2.40 18.02
CA SER A 28 4.53 2.47 18.78
C SER A 28 4.31 3.81 19.48
N GLN A 29 5.38 4.51 19.88
CA GLN A 29 5.27 5.81 20.54
C GLN A 29 4.73 6.92 19.62
N MET A 30 4.94 6.82 18.30
CA MET A 30 4.53 7.85 17.34
C MET A 30 3.01 7.90 17.14
N ALA A 31 2.33 6.77 17.40
CA ALA A 31 0.87 6.70 17.34
C ALA A 31 0.20 7.60 18.38
N PHE A 32 0.78 7.79 19.57
CA PHE A 32 0.21 8.64 20.61
C PHE A 32 0.26 10.13 20.29
N ALA A 33 1.26 10.57 19.51
CA ALA A 33 1.38 11.96 19.09
C ALA A 33 0.46 12.29 17.89
N THR A 34 -0.12 11.28 17.26
CA THR A 34 -0.97 11.44 16.07
C THR A 34 -2.41 11.73 16.48
N HIS A 35 -2.87 12.96 16.22
CA HIS A 35 -4.22 13.41 16.60
C HIS A 35 -5.14 13.64 15.40
N SER A 36 -4.61 13.54 14.18
CA SER A 36 -5.36 13.73 12.92
C SER A 36 -6.11 12.48 12.47
N ILE A 37 -5.86 11.32 13.09
CA ILE A 37 -6.53 10.04 12.81
C ILE A 37 -6.64 9.24 14.10
N ASP A 38 -7.75 8.51 14.25
CA ASP A 38 -7.94 7.58 15.37
C ASP A 38 -6.89 6.46 15.36
N ALA A 39 -6.45 6.04 16.55
CA ALA A 39 -5.35 5.08 16.71
C ALA A 39 -5.68 3.68 16.14
N VAL A 40 -6.94 3.24 16.23
CA VAL A 40 -7.37 1.94 15.68
C VAL A 40 -7.34 2.00 14.16
N ASN A 41 -7.86 3.08 13.58
CA ASN A 41 -7.83 3.29 12.13
C ASN A 41 -6.40 3.41 11.60
N LEU A 42 -5.52 4.15 12.28
CA LEU A 42 -4.11 4.24 11.93
C LEU A 42 -3.45 2.87 11.88
N ARG A 43 -3.65 2.06 12.94
CA ARG A 43 -3.09 0.70 13.01
C ARG A 43 -3.62 -0.19 11.90
N ASN A 44 -4.94 -0.17 11.65
CA ASN A 44 -5.57 -1.01 10.63
C ASN A 44 -5.06 -0.65 9.23
N ASN A 45 -4.97 0.64 8.91
CA ASN A 45 -4.48 1.11 7.60
C ASN A 45 -3.01 0.72 7.39
N ALA A 46 -2.16 0.93 8.40
CA ALA A 46 -0.75 0.55 8.31
C ALA A 46 -0.57 -0.97 8.15
N ALA A 47 -1.34 -1.77 8.89
CA ALA A 47 -1.33 -3.22 8.78
C ALA A 47 -1.78 -3.70 7.39
N LEU A 48 -2.85 -3.13 6.84
CA LEU A 48 -3.35 -3.47 5.50
C LEU A 48 -2.30 -3.21 4.43
N VAL A 49 -1.66 -2.03 4.45
CA VAL A 49 -0.63 -1.68 3.46
C VAL A 49 0.60 -2.58 3.61
N ALA A 50 1.06 -2.85 4.84
CA ALA A 50 2.20 -3.72 5.09
C ALA A 50 1.93 -5.18 4.65
N GLN A 51 0.73 -5.70 4.94
CA GLN A 51 0.32 -7.05 4.53
C GLN A 51 0.17 -7.15 3.01
N ALA A 52 -0.35 -6.11 2.34
CA ALA A 52 -0.41 -6.06 0.89
C ALA A 52 0.99 -6.08 0.26
N ALA A 53 1.90 -5.23 0.76
CA ALA A 53 3.29 -5.21 0.29
C ALA A 53 3.97 -6.58 0.45
N ALA A 54 3.84 -7.19 1.63
CA ALA A 54 4.36 -8.54 1.90
C ALA A 54 3.73 -9.59 0.97
N GLY A 55 2.42 -9.55 0.76
CA GLY A 55 1.69 -10.48 -0.11
C GLY A 55 2.09 -10.39 -1.58
N PHE A 56 2.33 -9.17 -2.08
CA PHE A 56 2.80 -8.93 -3.45
C PHE A 56 4.31 -8.99 -3.61
N LYS A 57 5.07 -9.22 -2.53
CA LYS A 57 6.54 -9.21 -2.50
C LYS A 57 7.14 -7.87 -2.96
N VAL A 58 6.44 -6.79 -2.64
CA VAL A 58 6.96 -5.43 -2.77
C VAL A 58 8.03 -5.24 -1.70
N PRO A 59 9.24 -4.76 -2.06
CA PRO A 59 10.28 -4.42 -1.09
C PRO A 59 9.80 -3.37 -0.08
#